data_AF-A0A226EB37-F1
#
_entry.id   AF-A0A226EB37-F1
#
_cell.length_a   1.000
_cell.length_b   1.000
_cell.length_c   1.000
_cell.angle_alpha   90.00
_cell.angle_beta   90.00
_cell.angle_gamma   90.00
#
_symmetry.space_group_name_H-M   'P 1'
#
loop_
_entity.id
_entity.type
_entity.pdbx_description
1 polymer ?
#
loop_
_entity_poly.entity_id
_entity_poly.type
_entity_poly.pdbx_seq_one_letter_code
_entity_poly.pdbx_strand_id
1 'polypeptide(L)'
;MFIVGLLALAAFGNVANAHTAAFAPGMYCHGGPDPSQDNPHTSDAVVPLYNLPRSQLWFQADRGCDRAPPAPGVFLELPAGGSFTVELAHNRAQTTLSFNGEFASDWPDGQQHPEHWKGPGNPPDCIQDDGAMHTNNQSMAAGTAFAISYASDISAVTMENLVVFTVLPKDLPACPADGCTCAWLWVPKGCGERNMYMQGFKCKVTGSTSTRRLAPAHPLEAEGNNIELPSNGDFVSYSPDWGFSPGAQNDIFV
;
A
#
# COMPACT_ATOMS: atom_id res chain seq x y z
N MET A 1 11.59 38.77 -47.32
CA MET A 1 12.26 37.91 -46.33
C MET A 1 11.68 38.25 -44.96
N PHE A 2 10.65 37.55 -44.52
CA PHE A 2 10.20 37.53 -43.12
C PHE A 2 9.60 36.14 -42.87
N ILE A 3 10.28 35.37 -42.04
CA ILE A 3 9.93 34.01 -41.65
C ILE A 3 8.88 34.11 -40.54
N VAL A 4 7.69 33.54 -40.77
CA VAL A 4 6.66 33.34 -39.74
C VAL A 4 7.09 32.13 -38.90
N GLY A 5 7.53 32.38 -37.67
CA GLY A 5 7.86 31.33 -36.72
C GLY A 5 6.60 30.76 -36.07
N LEU A 6 6.32 29.48 -36.33
CA LEU A 6 5.33 28.71 -35.58
C LEU A 6 5.92 28.41 -34.18
N LEU A 7 5.35 29.00 -33.13
CA LEU A 7 5.55 28.50 -31.76
C LEU A 7 4.70 27.25 -31.57
N ALA A 8 5.35 26.09 -31.53
CA ALA A 8 4.74 24.86 -31.04
C ALA A 8 4.69 24.94 -29.50
N LEU A 9 3.50 25.20 -28.96
CA LEU A 9 3.24 25.05 -27.53
C LEU A 9 3.21 23.55 -27.21
N ALA A 10 4.32 23.01 -26.74
CA ALA A 10 4.35 21.67 -26.16
C ALA A 10 3.56 21.70 -24.85
N ALA A 11 2.33 21.21 -24.87
CA ALA A 11 1.59 20.89 -23.65
C ALA A 11 2.30 19.70 -23.00
N PHE A 12 3.22 19.98 -22.09
CA PHE A 12 3.65 19.00 -21.09
C PHE A 12 2.44 18.77 -20.18
N GLY A 13 1.69 17.70 -20.46
CA GLY A 13 0.76 17.18 -19.48
C GLY A 13 1.58 16.84 -18.23
N ASN A 14 1.22 17.43 -17.10
CA ASN A 14 1.70 16.98 -15.80
C ASN A 14 1.23 15.53 -15.64
N VAL A 15 2.11 14.59 -15.95
CA VAL A 15 1.90 13.19 -15.60
C VAL A 15 2.00 13.15 -14.08
N ALA A 16 0.85 12.99 -13.41
CA ALA A 16 0.80 12.78 -11.97
C ALA A 16 1.64 11.54 -11.64
N ASN A 17 2.81 11.76 -11.07
CA ASN A 17 3.71 10.71 -10.60
C ASN A 17 3.24 10.31 -9.20
N ALA A 18 2.11 9.59 -9.14
CA ALA A 18 1.43 9.26 -7.90
C ALA A 18 2.05 8.01 -7.25
N HIS A 19 2.79 8.18 -6.15
CA HIS A 19 3.44 7.11 -5.42
C HIS A 19 3.18 7.21 -3.92
N THR A 20 2.64 6.15 -3.31
CA THR A 20 2.39 6.10 -1.87
C THR A 20 2.67 4.70 -1.35
N ALA A 21 3.23 4.62 -0.14
CA ALA A 21 3.36 3.37 0.59
C ALA A 21 2.97 3.56 2.07
N ALA A 22 2.65 2.46 2.73
CA ALA A 22 2.57 2.42 4.18
C ALA A 22 3.98 2.26 4.79
N PHE A 23 4.36 3.21 5.62
CA PHE A 23 5.57 3.22 6.42
C PHE A 23 5.23 2.88 7.86
N ALA A 24 5.87 1.84 8.39
CA ALA A 24 5.76 1.43 9.78
C ALA A 24 6.93 0.52 10.18
N PRO A 25 7.19 0.32 11.48
CA PRO A 25 8.08 -0.73 11.94
C PRO A 25 7.73 -2.09 11.33
N GLY A 26 8.76 -2.86 11.00
CA GLY A 26 8.61 -4.18 10.40
C GLY A 26 8.46 -4.18 8.89
N MET A 27 8.38 -3.02 8.22
CA MET A 27 8.33 -2.99 6.75
C MET A 27 9.62 -3.54 6.14
N TYR A 28 9.45 -4.32 5.07
CA TYR A 28 10.54 -4.59 4.14
C TYR A 28 10.90 -3.31 3.38
N CYS A 29 12.12 -3.20 2.87
CA CYS A 29 12.57 -2.01 2.13
C CYS A 29 12.50 -0.70 2.93
N HIS A 30 12.55 -0.76 4.27
CA HIS A 30 12.46 0.43 5.13
C HIS A 30 13.47 1.53 4.77
N GLY A 31 14.70 1.14 4.46
CA GLY A 31 15.78 2.01 4.00
C GLY A 31 16.05 1.94 2.50
N GLY A 32 15.16 1.33 1.72
CA GLY A 32 15.40 0.92 0.34
C GLY A 32 15.77 -0.57 0.21
N PRO A 33 16.08 -1.04 -1.02
CA PRO A 33 16.23 -2.46 -1.34
C PRO A 33 17.58 -3.07 -0.94
N ASP A 34 18.55 -2.26 -0.53
CA ASP A 34 19.83 -2.75 0.00
C ASP A 34 19.75 -2.78 1.54
N PRO A 35 19.63 -3.97 2.17
CA PRO A 35 19.52 -4.07 3.63
C PRO A 35 20.81 -3.65 4.37
N SER A 36 21.91 -3.41 3.68
CA SER A 36 23.14 -2.86 4.27
C SER A 36 23.13 -1.33 4.36
N GLN A 37 22.14 -0.68 3.74
CA GLN A 37 21.97 0.77 3.72
C GLN A 37 20.63 1.15 4.37
N ASP A 38 20.65 2.20 5.19
CA ASP A 38 19.42 2.82 5.68
C ASP A 38 19.29 4.20 5.05
N ASN A 39 18.56 4.31 3.93
CA ASN A 39 18.28 5.59 3.29
C ASN A 39 17.05 6.26 3.94
N PRO A 40 17.23 7.33 4.75
CA PRO A 40 16.11 8.02 5.39
C PRO A 40 15.22 8.81 4.42
N HIS A 41 15.64 8.98 3.15
CA HIS A 41 14.91 9.65 2.08
C HIS A 41 14.49 8.70 0.94
N THR A 42 14.33 7.40 1.21
CA THR A 42 13.92 6.43 0.18
C THR A 42 12.51 6.69 -0.34
N SER A 43 12.32 6.43 -1.63
CA SER A 43 11.04 6.35 -2.34
C SER A 43 10.87 5.01 -3.08
N ASP A 44 11.72 4.02 -2.80
CA ASP A 44 11.71 2.74 -3.54
C ASP A 44 10.40 1.95 -3.32
N ALA A 45 9.91 1.98 -2.07
CA ALA A 45 8.68 1.33 -1.64
C ALA A 45 7.41 1.97 -2.23
N VAL A 46 7.47 3.24 -2.66
CA VAL A 46 6.29 3.98 -3.11
C VAL A 46 5.99 3.80 -4.60
N VAL A 47 6.93 3.27 -5.39
CA VAL A 47 6.77 3.08 -6.84
C VAL A 47 5.67 2.01 -7.11
N PRO A 48 4.77 2.20 -8.09
CA PRO A 48 3.62 1.34 -8.29
C PRO A 48 4.06 0.01 -8.90
N LEU A 49 3.17 -0.96 -8.87
CA LEU A 49 3.31 -2.23 -9.58
C LEU A 49 2.38 -2.21 -10.78
N TYR A 50 2.96 -2.13 -11.98
CA TYR A 50 2.19 -2.02 -13.22
C TYR A 50 2.81 -2.83 -14.34
N ASN A 51 1.98 -3.62 -15.04
CA ASN A 51 2.40 -4.47 -16.16
C ASN A 51 3.62 -5.36 -15.84
N LEU A 52 3.63 -5.95 -14.64
CA LEU A 52 4.69 -6.85 -14.17
C LEU A 52 4.19 -8.30 -14.11
N PRO A 53 5.05 -9.29 -14.41
CA PRO A 53 4.75 -10.68 -14.09
C PRO A 53 4.73 -10.91 -12.58
N ARG A 54 4.07 -11.98 -12.14
CA ARG A 54 3.94 -12.32 -10.70
C ARG A 54 5.26 -12.33 -9.96
N SER A 55 6.30 -12.90 -10.55
CA SER A 55 7.64 -13.00 -9.94
C SER A 55 8.32 -11.64 -9.70
N GLN A 56 7.80 -10.56 -10.27
CA GLN A 56 8.31 -9.19 -10.11
C GLN A 56 7.38 -8.35 -9.24
N LEU A 57 6.06 -8.48 -9.41
CA LEU A 57 5.09 -7.73 -8.59
C LEU A 57 5.09 -8.19 -7.13
N TRP A 58 5.27 -9.49 -6.88
CA TRP A 58 5.04 -10.10 -5.57
C TRP A 58 6.03 -9.55 -4.55
N PHE A 59 5.52 -8.83 -3.55
CA PHE A 59 6.32 -8.12 -2.54
C PHE A 59 7.43 -7.22 -3.14
N GLN A 60 7.16 -6.58 -4.28
CA GLN A 60 8.09 -5.65 -4.94
C GLN A 60 9.45 -6.31 -5.26
N ALA A 61 9.41 -7.56 -5.74
CA ALA A 61 10.59 -8.32 -6.14
C ALA A 61 11.35 -7.70 -7.33
N ASP A 62 10.67 -6.91 -8.18
CA ASP A 62 11.23 -6.14 -9.30
C ASP A 62 12.42 -5.27 -8.88
N ARG A 63 12.33 -4.69 -7.68
CA ARG A 63 13.36 -3.81 -7.10
C ARG A 63 14.05 -4.43 -5.89
N GLY A 64 13.71 -5.66 -5.52
CA GLY A 64 14.38 -6.44 -4.49
C GLY A 64 13.92 -6.19 -3.06
N CYS A 65 12.75 -5.58 -2.88
CA CYS A 65 12.21 -5.32 -1.54
C CYS A 65 11.85 -6.60 -0.78
N ASP A 66 11.45 -7.66 -1.47
CA ASP A 66 11.25 -9.00 -0.92
C ASP A 66 12.50 -9.58 -0.23
N ARG A 67 13.69 -9.04 -0.53
CA ARG A 67 14.99 -9.46 0.02
C ARG A 67 15.60 -8.45 1.00
N ALA A 68 14.89 -7.39 1.33
CA ALA A 68 15.31 -6.35 2.27
C ALA A 68 14.43 -6.37 3.53
N PRO A 69 14.54 -7.38 4.41
CA PRO A 69 13.73 -7.47 5.62
C PRO A 69 14.05 -6.33 6.60
N PRO A 70 13.14 -6.02 7.54
CA PRO A 70 13.46 -5.15 8.66
C PRO A 70 14.57 -5.75 9.53
N ALA A 71 15.15 -4.92 10.41
CA ALA A 71 16.15 -5.37 11.37
C ALA A 71 15.59 -6.51 12.28
N PRO A 72 16.42 -7.48 12.71
CA PRO A 72 15.99 -8.57 13.56
C PRO A 72 15.24 -8.09 14.81
N GLY A 73 14.08 -8.68 15.08
CA GLY A 73 13.24 -8.33 16.24
C GLY A 73 12.32 -7.12 16.03
N VAL A 74 12.38 -6.45 14.88
CA VAL A 74 11.46 -5.35 14.53
C VAL A 74 10.25 -5.90 13.79
N PHE A 75 9.06 -5.68 14.35
CA PHE A 75 7.78 -6.14 13.80
C PHE A 75 6.76 -5.01 13.76
N LEU A 76 5.83 -5.12 12.81
CA LEU A 76 4.55 -4.45 12.88
C LEU A 76 3.68 -5.15 13.93
N GLU A 77 3.38 -4.47 15.03
CA GLU A 77 2.56 -5.03 16.10
C GLU A 77 1.06 -4.95 15.77
N LEU A 78 0.39 -6.09 15.90
CA LEU A 78 -1.02 -6.26 15.58
C LEU A 78 -1.80 -6.64 16.86
N PRO A 79 -2.27 -5.66 17.65
CA PRO A 79 -3.06 -5.94 18.85
C PRO A 79 -4.42 -6.55 18.51
N ALA A 80 -4.62 -7.83 18.82
CA ALA A 80 -5.84 -8.57 18.49
C ALA A 80 -7.11 -7.84 19.00
N GLY A 81 -8.04 -7.53 18.10
CA GLY A 81 -9.26 -6.78 18.41
C GLY A 81 -9.07 -5.28 18.67
N GLY A 82 -7.86 -4.76 18.48
CA GLY A 82 -7.51 -3.35 18.61
C GLY A 82 -7.33 -2.65 17.27
N SER A 83 -6.48 -1.63 17.29
CA SER A 83 -6.06 -0.87 16.11
C SER A 83 -4.55 -0.68 16.12
N PHE A 84 -3.98 -0.47 14.94
CA PHE A 84 -2.59 -0.10 14.74
C PHE A 84 -2.54 1.06 13.76
N THR A 85 -1.44 1.82 13.79
CA THR A 85 -1.24 3.00 12.94
C THR A 85 -0.04 2.75 12.02
N VAL A 86 -0.20 3.15 10.77
CA VAL A 86 0.87 3.24 9.77
C VAL A 86 0.81 4.61 9.13
N GLU A 87 1.93 5.09 8.62
CA GLU A 87 2.02 6.40 7.96
C GLU A 87 2.01 6.20 6.46
N LEU A 88 1.01 6.76 5.76
CA LEU A 88 1.01 6.76 4.30
C LEU A 88 1.80 7.98 3.82
N ALA A 89 2.85 7.77 3.02
CA ALA A 89 3.70 8.85 2.53
C ALA A 89 4.27 8.60 1.12
N HIS A 90 4.72 9.67 0.46
CA HIS A 90 5.38 9.62 -0.87
C HIS A 90 6.89 9.36 -0.74
N ASN A 91 7.45 9.56 0.44
CA ASN A 91 8.85 9.34 0.76
C ASN A 91 8.96 9.05 2.26
N ARG A 92 9.91 8.19 2.66
CA ARG A 92 10.14 7.92 4.09
C ARG A 92 10.45 9.18 4.89
N ALA A 93 11.10 10.17 4.29
CA ALA A 93 11.43 11.43 4.93
C ALA A 93 10.20 12.18 5.47
N GLN A 94 9.04 11.98 4.84
CA GLN A 94 7.77 12.60 5.20
C GLN A 94 7.02 11.80 6.29
N THR A 95 7.73 10.96 7.03
CA THR A 95 7.18 10.13 8.12
C THR A 95 7.96 10.36 9.40
N THR A 96 7.42 9.92 10.53
CA THR A 96 8.13 9.97 11.82
C THR A 96 9.32 9.01 11.89
N LEU A 97 9.48 8.11 10.90
CA LEU A 97 10.56 7.11 10.82
C LEU A 97 11.89 7.67 10.26
N SER A 98 11.94 8.96 9.95
CA SER A 98 13.12 9.67 9.46
C SER A 98 13.16 11.09 10.01
N PHE A 99 14.37 11.66 10.15
CA PHE A 99 14.59 13.06 10.58
C PHE A 99 13.82 13.48 11.85
N ASN A 100 13.51 12.54 12.74
CA ASN A 100 12.65 12.77 13.90
C ASN A 100 11.29 13.40 13.56
N GLY A 101 10.76 13.11 12.36
CA GLY A 101 9.48 13.64 11.88
C GLY A 101 9.53 15.09 11.42
N GLU A 102 10.71 15.67 11.16
CA GLU A 102 10.85 17.08 10.72
C GLU A 102 10.02 17.42 9.47
N PHE A 103 9.90 16.47 8.54
CA PHE A 103 9.14 16.64 7.30
C PHE A 103 7.82 15.87 7.28
N ALA A 104 7.41 15.30 8.42
CA ALA A 104 6.14 14.61 8.54
C ALA A 104 4.99 15.62 8.63
N SER A 105 3.85 15.25 8.07
CA SER A 105 2.62 16.04 8.14
C SER A 105 1.40 15.11 8.16
N ASP A 106 0.20 15.69 8.31
CA ASP A 106 -1.05 14.92 8.17
C ASP A 106 -1.29 14.43 6.73
N TRP A 107 -0.50 14.94 5.77
CA TRP A 107 -0.59 14.62 4.36
C TRP A 107 0.65 13.85 3.87
N PRO A 108 0.46 12.93 2.91
CA PRO A 108 1.50 12.00 2.49
C PRO A 108 2.70 12.66 1.80
N ASP A 109 2.57 13.92 1.40
CA ASP A 109 3.61 14.72 0.75
C ASP A 109 4.44 15.57 1.71
N GLY A 110 4.15 15.50 3.01
CA GLY A 110 4.81 16.31 4.03
C GLY A 110 4.42 17.80 3.99
N GLN A 111 3.42 18.19 3.20
CA GLN A 111 2.93 19.56 3.11
C GLN A 111 1.62 19.74 3.87
N GLN A 112 1.21 20.99 4.04
CA GLN A 112 -0.07 21.31 4.68
C GLN A 112 -1.16 21.55 3.63
N HIS A 113 -2.22 20.76 3.71
CA HIS A 113 -3.41 20.91 2.86
C HIS A 113 -4.66 21.12 3.72
N PRO A 114 -5.73 21.74 3.17
CA PRO A 114 -7.00 21.84 3.87
C PRO A 114 -7.66 20.45 3.99
N GLU A 115 -8.41 20.21 5.07
CA GLU A 115 -9.16 18.95 5.29
C GLU A 115 -10.00 18.51 4.08
N HIS A 116 -10.55 19.47 3.34
CA HIS A 116 -11.35 19.24 2.13
C HIS A 116 -10.51 19.29 0.84
N TRP A 117 -9.25 18.87 0.91
CA TRP A 117 -8.34 18.85 -0.24
C TRP A 117 -8.99 18.08 -1.40
N LYS A 118 -8.99 18.73 -2.55
CA LYS A 118 -9.66 18.27 -3.76
C LYS A 118 -8.96 18.82 -4.98
N GLY A 119 -9.11 18.13 -6.10
CA GLY A 119 -8.62 18.63 -7.38
C GLY A 119 -9.37 19.87 -7.88
N PRO A 120 -8.83 20.52 -8.93
CA PRO A 120 -9.41 21.73 -9.49
C PRO A 120 -10.78 21.46 -10.15
N GLY A 121 -11.60 22.49 -10.32
CA GLY A 121 -12.87 22.40 -11.05
C GLY A 121 -14.11 22.04 -10.21
N ASN A 122 -15.24 21.90 -10.90
CA ASN A 122 -16.54 21.52 -10.32
C ASN A 122 -17.40 20.77 -11.36
N PRO A 123 -17.57 19.44 -11.27
CA PRO A 123 -17.07 18.56 -10.21
C PRO A 123 -15.53 18.53 -10.16
N PRO A 124 -14.93 18.26 -8.97
CA PRO A 124 -13.46 18.24 -8.83
C PRO A 124 -12.82 17.21 -9.76
N ASP A 125 -11.82 17.64 -10.52
CA ASP A 125 -10.89 16.76 -11.22
C ASP A 125 -9.97 16.04 -10.20
N CYS A 126 -9.06 15.20 -10.67
CA CYS A 126 -8.08 14.54 -9.83
C CYS A 126 -7.23 15.56 -9.07
N ILE A 127 -6.87 15.26 -7.83
CA ILE A 127 -5.88 16.05 -7.08
C ILE A 127 -4.60 16.12 -7.91
N GLN A 128 -4.12 17.35 -8.13
CA GLN A 128 -2.88 17.67 -8.85
C GLN A 128 -1.79 18.05 -7.81
N ASP A 129 -0.57 18.29 -8.28
CA ASP A 129 0.57 18.72 -7.45
C ASP A 129 0.95 17.71 -6.36
N ASP A 130 1.57 16.62 -6.82
CA ASP A 130 2.11 15.52 -6.00
C ASP A 130 1.08 14.60 -5.34
N GLY A 131 -0.16 15.03 -5.08
CA GLY A 131 -1.13 14.38 -4.17
C GLY A 131 -1.52 12.94 -4.52
N ALA A 132 -0.57 12.02 -4.48
CA ALA A 132 -0.50 10.69 -5.05
C ALA A 132 -1.52 9.67 -4.54
N MET A 133 -2.55 10.14 -3.88
CA MET A 133 -3.66 9.40 -3.33
C MET A 133 -4.64 8.92 -4.40
N HIS A 134 -4.37 9.20 -5.68
CA HIS A 134 -5.18 8.76 -6.82
C HIS A 134 -6.68 9.03 -6.62
N THR A 135 -7.03 10.27 -6.26
CA THR A 135 -8.41 10.62 -5.98
C THR A 135 -8.74 12.07 -6.34
N ASN A 136 -10.03 12.36 -6.56
CA ASN A 136 -10.53 13.71 -6.78
C ASN A 136 -10.71 14.48 -5.46
N ASN A 137 -11.02 13.76 -4.38
CA ASN A 137 -11.29 14.25 -3.03
C ASN A 137 -11.49 13.05 -2.07
N GLN A 138 -11.60 13.32 -0.77
CA GLN A 138 -11.79 12.29 0.26
C GLN A 138 -12.92 11.27 -0.02
N SER A 139 -14.07 11.70 -0.56
CA SER A 139 -15.21 10.79 -0.81
C SER A 139 -14.98 9.81 -1.95
N MET A 140 -13.97 10.07 -2.78
CA MET A 140 -13.58 9.25 -3.92
C MET A 140 -12.32 8.42 -3.63
N ALA A 141 -11.78 8.46 -2.40
CA ALA A 141 -10.59 7.71 -2.05
C ALA A 141 -10.85 6.21 -2.10
N ALA A 142 -9.93 5.45 -2.70
CA ALA A 142 -9.98 4.00 -2.67
C ALA A 142 -9.50 3.48 -1.30
N GLY A 143 -10.22 2.53 -0.73
CA GLY A 143 -9.79 1.85 0.49
C GLY A 143 -8.47 1.10 0.31
N THR A 144 -7.69 1.02 1.37
CA THR A 144 -6.49 0.16 1.44
C THR A 144 -6.75 -1.01 2.38
N ALA A 145 -5.92 -2.04 2.31
CA ALA A 145 -6.04 -3.21 3.16
C ALA A 145 -4.69 -3.64 3.75
N PHE A 146 -4.76 -4.34 4.88
CA PHE A 146 -3.68 -5.20 5.31
C PHE A 146 -4.07 -6.66 5.10
N ALA A 147 -3.10 -7.51 4.86
CA ALA A 147 -3.25 -8.96 4.80
C ALA A 147 -2.17 -9.65 5.62
N ILE A 148 -2.45 -10.85 6.12
CA ILE A 148 -1.55 -11.63 6.97
C ILE A 148 -1.41 -13.05 6.42
N SER A 149 -0.17 -13.54 6.45
CA SER A 149 0.21 -14.94 6.27
C SER A 149 1.01 -15.40 7.49
N TYR A 150 0.64 -16.55 8.04
CA TYR A 150 1.35 -17.15 9.18
C TYR A 150 2.68 -17.81 8.77
N ALA A 151 3.14 -17.59 7.54
CA ALA A 151 4.49 -17.90 7.11
C ALA A 151 5.48 -16.83 7.60
N SER A 152 6.51 -17.25 8.34
CA SER A 152 7.59 -16.35 8.75
C SER A 152 8.49 -15.98 7.59
N ASP A 153 8.79 -16.90 6.67
CA ASP A 153 9.53 -16.58 5.45
C ASP A 153 8.60 -16.00 4.37
N ILE A 154 8.93 -14.82 3.87
CA ILE A 154 8.17 -14.12 2.81
C ILE A 154 8.13 -14.93 1.52
N SER A 155 9.14 -15.77 1.25
CA SER A 155 9.18 -16.64 0.07
C SER A 155 8.13 -17.76 0.11
N ALA A 156 7.64 -18.11 1.31
CA ALA A 156 6.58 -19.11 1.51
C ALA A 156 5.18 -18.50 1.48
N VAL A 157 5.05 -17.19 1.29
CA VAL A 157 3.76 -16.51 1.19
C VAL A 157 3.21 -16.68 -0.22
N THR A 158 1.98 -17.20 -0.30
CA THR A 158 1.24 -17.41 -1.54
C THR A 158 -0.04 -16.57 -1.52
N MET A 159 -0.77 -16.53 -2.63
CA MET A 159 -2.06 -15.83 -2.68
C MET A 159 -3.08 -16.47 -1.73
N GLU A 160 -3.07 -17.79 -1.62
CA GLU A 160 -4.02 -18.58 -0.84
C GLU A 160 -3.79 -18.49 0.67
N ASN A 161 -2.57 -18.11 1.09
CA ASN A 161 -2.22 -17.98 2.50
C ASN A 161 -2.07 -16.52 2.98
N LEU A 162 -2.29 -15.53 2.11
CA LEU A 162 -2.26 -14.11 2.42
C LEU A 162 -3.70 -13.57 2.57
N VAL A 163 -4.20 -13.54 3.79
CA VAL A 163 -5.62 -13.27 4.10
C VAL A 163 -5.81 -11.82 4.52
N VAL A 164 -6.72 -11.10 3.86
CA VAL A 164 -7.02 -9.69 4.15
C VAL A 164 -7.70 -9.52 5.51
N PHE A 165 -7.20 -8.58 6.31
CA PHE A 165 -7.77 -8.06 7.55
C PHE A 165 -7.64 -6.51 7.55
N THR A 166 -8.69 -5.79 7.16
CA THR A 166 -8.61 -4.31 7.00
C THR A 166 -8.60 -3.53 8.33
N VAL A 167 -9.10 -4.12 9.42
CA VAL A 167 -8.88 -3.75 10.84
C VAL A 167 -8.73 -5.05 11.63
N LEU A 168 -8.04 -5.03 12.77
CA LEU A 168 -7.64 -6.24 13.51
C LEU A 168 -8.84 -7.00 14.09
N PRO A 169 -9.12 -8.22 13.61
CA PRO A 169 -10.09 -9.08 14.25
C PRO A 169 -9.61 -9.50 15.64
N LYS A 170 -10.54 -9.67 16.58
CA LYS A 170 -10.24 -10.14 17.94
C LYS A 170 -9.65 -11.55 17.95
N ASP A 171 -10.01 -12.34 16.95
CA ASP A 171 -9.72 -13.77 16.91
C ASP A 171 -8.44 -14.13 16.15
N LEU A 172 -7.60 -13.15 15.75
CA LEU A 172 -6.31 -13.46 15.14
C LEU A 172 -5.47 -14.32 16.09
N PRO A 173 -5.02 -15.53 15.69
CA PRO A 173 -4.14 -16.34 16.52
C PRO A 173 -2.73 -15.73 16.63
N ALA A 174 -1.92 -16.23 17.57
CA ALA A 174 -0.54 -15.81 17.69
C ALA A 174 0.32 -16.23 16.48
N CYS A 175 1.23 -15.37 16.07
CA CYS A 175 2.24 -15.68 15.07
C CYS A 175 3.28 -16.71 15.58
N PRO A 176 4.00 -17.41 14.67
CA PRO A 176 5.21 -18.14 15.04
C PRO A 176 6.24 -17.24 15.74
N ALA A 177 7.25 -17.85 16.38
CA ALA A 177 8.27 -17.13 17.14
C ALA A 177 8.99 -16.06 16.30
N ASP A 178 9.29 -16.37 15.03
CA ASP A 178 9.95 -15.47 14.08
C ASP A 178 8.99 -14.48 13.39
N GLY A 179 7.75 -14.40 13.88
CA GLY A 179 6.68 -13.55 13.35
C GLY A 179 5.95 -14.14 12.15
N CYS A 180 4.95 -13.40 11.70
CA CYS A 180 4.21 -13.62 10.46
C CYS A 180 4.73 -12.67 9.37
N THR A 181 4.26 -12.88 8.15
CA THR A 181 4.40 -11.91 7.06
C THR A 181 3.07 -11.22 6.83
N CYS A 182 3.08 -9.89 6.80
CA CYS A 182 1.92 -9.08 6.43
C CYS A 182 2.18 -8.32 5.14
N ALA A 183 1.12 -7.87 4.50
CA ALA A 183 1.19 -7.00 3.34
C ALA A 183 0.23 -5.81 3.51
N TRP A 184 0.71 -4.60 3.24
CA TRP A 184 -0.18 -3.49 2.89
C TRP A 184 -0.51 -3.57 1.41
N LEU A 185 -1.77 -3.37 1.06
CA LEU A 185 -2.31 -3.54 -0.27
C LEU A 185 -3.19 -2.36 -0.65
N TRP A 186 -3.03 -1.87 -1.88
CA TRP A 186 -3.86 -0.80 -2.39
C TRP A 186 -4.05 -0.91 -3.91
N VAL A 187 -5.29 -0.68 -4.36
CA VAL A 187 -5.63 -0.51 -5.77
C VAL A 187 -6.35 0.82 -5.90
N PRO A 188 -5.72 1.85 -6.47
CA PRO A 188 -6.36 3.15 -6.65
C PRO A 188 -7.55 3.11 -7.60
N LYS A 189 -8.46 4.09 -7.46
CA LYS A 189 -9.68 4.19 -8.26
C LYS A 189 -9.81 5.58 -8.88
N GLY A 190 -10.12 5.64 -10.17
CA GLY A 190 -10.63 6.84 -10.84
C GLY A 190 -9.61 7.87 -11.31
N CYS A 191 -8.41 7.93 -10.73
CA CYS A 191 -7.36 8.88 -11.12
C CYS A 191 -6.05 8.19 -11.48
N GLY A 192 -5.35 8.71 -12.50
CA GLY A 192 -4.03 8.20 -12.94
C GLY A 192 -4.08 6.89 -13.74
N GLU A 193 -2.90 6.34 -14.03
CA GLU A 193 -2.77 5.02 -14.66
C GLU A 193 -3.22 3.93 -13.68
N ARG A 194 -3.91 2.91 -14.20
CA ARG A 194 -4.37 1.78 -13.39
C ARG A 194 -3.16 0.97 -12.96
N ASN A 195 -2.92 0.89 -11.66
CA ASN A 195 -1.80 0.17 -11.07
C ASN A 195 -2.24 -0.46 -9.74
N MET A 196 -1.30 -1.08 -9.04
CA MET A 196 -1.50 -1.55 -7.66
C MET A 196 -0.26 -1.27 -6.82
N TYR A 197 -0.44 -1.33 -5.51
CA TYR A 197 0.64 -1.22 -4.54
C TYR A 197 0.58 -2.39 -3.57
N MET A 198 1.74 -2.92 -3.25
CA MET A 198 1.93 -4.01 -2.31
C MET A 198 3.23 -3.76 -1.55
N GLN A 199 3.18 -3.80 -0.22
CA GLN A 199 4.35 -3.62 0.63
C GLN A 199 4.41 -4.73 1.67
N GLY A 200 5.54 -5.44 1.76
CA GLY A 200 5.75 -6.49 2.74
C GLY A 200 6.13 -5.97 4.12
N PHE A 201 5.70 -6.68 5.17
CA PHE A 201 6.03 -6.44 6.57
C PHE A 201 6.32 -7.75 7.30
N LYS A 202 7.30 -7.76 8.20
CA LYS A 202 7.29 -8.67 9.35
C LYS A 202 6.30 -8.14 10.36
N CYS A 203 5.36 -8.98 10.79
CA CYS A 203 4.33 -8.60 11.74
C CYS A 203 4.17 -9.62 12.86
N LYS A 204 3.58 -9.20 13.98
CA LYS A 204 3.31 -10.06 15.12
C LYS A 204 1.98 -9.71 15.77
N VAL A 205 1.14 -10.73 15.98
CA VAL A 205 -0.10 -10.57 16.74
C VAL A 205 0.21 -10.49 18.24
N THR A 206 -0.28 -9.43 18.88
CA THR A 206 -0.15 -9.19 20.33
C THR A 206 -1.52 -9.27 21.00
N GLY A 207 -1.54 -9.62 22.30
CA GLY A 207 -2.79 -9.71 23.07
C GLY A 207 -3.78 -10.80 22.64
N SER A 208 -3.39 -11.71 21.74
CA SER A 208 -4.26 -12.80 21.29
C SER A 208 -4.47 -13.86 22.37
N THR A 209 -5.71 -14.28 22.52
CA THR A 209 -6.10 -15.49 23.27
C THR A 209 -6.73 -16.54 22.35
N SER A 210 -6.69 -16.33 21.03
CA SER A 210 -7.38 -17.16 20.04
C SER A 210 -6.50 -18.32 19.60
N THR A 211 -7.13 -19.48 19.39
CA THR A 211 -6.52 -20.66 18.74
C THR A 211 -7.20 -20.98 17.41
N ARG A 212 -8.07 -20.09 16.90
CA ARG A 212 -8.74 -20.27 15.60
C ARG A 212 -7.71 -20.21 14.48
N ARG A 213 -8.03 -20.80 13.34
CA ARG A 213 -7.18 -20.70 12.15
C ARG A 213 -7.84 -19.81 11.13
N LEU A 214 -7.03 -19.15 10.30
CA LEU A 214 -7.57 -18.46 9.15
C LEU A 214 -8.04 -19.47 8.10
N ALA A 215 -9.16 -19.18 7.47
CA ALA A 215 -9.55 -19.82 6.22
C ALA A 215 -8.52 -19.49 5.14
N PRO A 216 -8.30 -20.37 4.15
CA PRO A 216 -7.56 -19.98 2.94
C PRO A 216 -8.17 -18.73 2.31
N ALA A 217 -7.32 -17.83 1.83
CA ALA A 217 -7.77 -16.71 1.03
C ALA A 217 -8.37 -17.21 -0.29
N HIS A 218 -9.35 -16.47 -0.80
CA HIS A 218 -9.91 -16.68 -2.13
C HIS A 218 -9.36 -15.60 -3.06
N PRO A 219 -8.20 -15.82 -3.71
CA PRO A 219 -7.62 -14.82 -4.58
C PRO A 219 -8.54 -14.55 -5.77
N LEU A 220 -8.77 -13.26 -6.04
CA LEU A 220 -9.43 -12.80 -7.27
C LEU A 220 -8.48 -12.88 -8.48
N GLU A 221 -7.18 -13.01 -8.25
CA GLU A 221 -6.14 -13.05 -9.30
C GLU A 221 -5.56 -14.47 -9.44
N ALA A 222 -5.62 -15.03 -10.65
CA ALA A 222 -5.02 -16.31 -10.97
C ALA A 222 -3.53 -16.18 -11.39
N GLU A 223 -3.17 -15.19 -12.24
CA GLU A 223 -1.78 -14.94 -12.70
C GLU A 223 -1.52 -13.46 -13.05
N GLY A 224 -0.43 -12.87 -12.52
CA GLY A 224 0.01 -11.49 -12.83
C GLY A 224 -0.94 -10.39 -12.33
N ASN A 225 -0.74 -9.14 -12.78
CA ASN A 225 -1.62 -7.98 -12.51
C ASN A 225 -2.95 -8.04 -13.31
N ASN A 226 -3.47 -9.23 -13.61
CA ASN A 226 -4.51 -9.42 -14.64
C ASN A 226 -5.84 -9.89 -14.05
N ILE A 227 -6.36 -9.20 -13.04
CA ILE A 227 -7.77 -9.44 -12.67
C ILE A 227 -8.62 -9.17 -13.89
N GLU A 228 -9.43 -10.15 -14.31
CA GLU A 228 -10.47 -9.92 -15.31
C GLU A 228 -11.41 -8.85 -14.75
N LEU A 229 -11.25 -7.64 -15.26
CA LEU A 229 -12.05 -6.52 -14.81
C LEU A 229 -13.50 -6.78 -15.19
N PRO A 230 -14.46 -6.38 -14.35
CA PRO A 230 -15.85 -6.52 -14.70
C PRO A 230 -16.12 -5.72 -15.98
N SER A 231 -16.90 -6.33 -16.90
CA SER A 231 -17.19 -5.77 -18.23
C SER A 231 -17.90 -4.40 -18.20
N ASN A 232 -18.40 -3.98 -17.04
CA ASN A 232 -19.01 -2.66 -16.80
C ASN A 232 -17.97 -1.53 -16.62
N GLY A 233 -16.67 -1.84 -16.63
CA GLY A 233 -15.60 -0.87 -16.46
C GLY A 233 -15.26 -0.53 -15.00
N ASP A 234 -15.76 -1.31 -14.04
CA ASP A 234 -15.45 -1.13 -12.62
C ASP A 234 -13.97 -1.40 -12.29
N PHE A 235 -13.54 -0.82 -11.18
CA PHE A 235 -12.21 -0.98 -10.60
C PHE A 235 -12.29 -1.98 -9.45
N VAL A 236 -11.33 -2.91 -9.40
CA VAL A 236 -11.12 -3.73 -8.20
C VAL A 236 -10.60 -2.81 -7.09
N SER A 237 -11.14 -2.95 -5.88
CA SER A 237 -10.71 -2.15 -4.74
C SER A 237 -11.01 -2.87 -3.43
N TYR A 238 -10.39 -2.42 -2.34
CA TYR A 238 -10.71 -2.87 -0.99
C TYR A 238 -11.91 -2.09 -0.44
N SER A 239 -13.08 -2.31 -1.04
CA SER A 239 -14.33 -1.63 -0.72
C SER A 239 -15.52 -2.60 -0.58
N PRO A 240 -16.67 -2.16 -0.03
CA PRO A 240 -17.87 -3.00 0.11
C PRO A 240 -18.34 -3.65 -1.18
N ASP A 241 -18.15 -2.96 -2.31
CA ASP A 241 -18.53 -3.44 -3.64
C ASP A 241 -17.80 -4.75 -4.02
N TRP A 242 -16.66 -5.01 -3.37
CA TRP A 242 -15.81 -6.19 -3.54
C TRP A 242 -15.80 -7.11 -2.31
N GLY A 243 -16.77 -6.94 -1.41
CA GLY A 243 -16.91 -7.77 -0.20
C GLY A 243 -16.03 -7.35 0.97
N PHE A 244 -15.28 -6.25 0.86
CA PHE A 244 -14.46 -5.73 1.96
C PHE A 244 -15.22 -4.68 2.75
N SER A 245 -15.77 -5.07 3.89
CA SER A 245 -16.45 -4.12 4.79
C SER A 245 -15.44 -3.20 5.48
N PRO A 246 -15.74 -1.91 5.71
CA PRO A 246 -14.93 -1.06 6.58
C PRO A 246 -14.83 -1.69 7.97
N GLY A 247 -13.65 -1.64 8.59
CA GLY A 247 -13.44 -2.28 9.89
C GLY A 247 -12.85 -3.69 9.77
N ALA A 248 -13.09 -4.52 10.78
CA ALA A 248 -12.40 -5.80 10.91
C ALA A 248 -13.13 -6.91 10.16
N GLN A 249 -12.37 -7.73 9.43
CA GLN A 249 -12.90 -8.90 8.73
C GLN A 249 -13.00 -10.07 9.73
N ASN A 250 -14.17 -10.27 10.32
CA ASN A 250 -14.38 -11.24 11.42
C ASN A 250 -14.83 -12.64 10.95
N ASP A 251 -15.04 -12.82 9.65
CA ASP A 251 -15.51 -14.03 8.98
C ASP A 251 -14.38 -14.83 8.30
N ILE A 252 -13.12 -14.43 8.50
CA ILE A 252 -11.93 -15.03 7.88
C ILE A 252 -11.43 -16.31 8.57
N PHE A 253 -12.22 -16.92 9.46
CA PHE A 253 -11.76 -17.95 10.40
C PHE A 253 -12.49 -19.28 10.24
N VAL A 254 -11.77 -20.39 10.43
CA VAL A 254 -12.27 -21.78 10.48
C VAL A 254 -12.01 -22.46 11.82
#